data_AF-R6THN5-F1
#
_entry.id   AF-R6THN5-F1
#
_cell.length_a   1.000
_cell.length_b   1.000
_cell.length_c   1.000
_cell.angle_alpha   90.00
_cell.angle_beta   90.00
_cell.angle_gamma   90.00
#
_symmetry.space_group_name_H-M   'P 1'
#
loop_
_entity.id
_entity.type
_entity.pdbx_description
1 polymer ?
#
loop_
_entity_poly.entity_id
_entity_poly.type
_entity_poly.pdbx_seq_one_letter_code
_entity_poly.pdbx_strand_id
1 'polypeptide(L)'
;MKKLFTILLAVAMLASMSVTAFAADNDTVTTDSGSKEISVNAKYVDGVSTPEVISADIEWGAMEFTYSVGGVKVWDAQNHQYTVTDATGGWSENGNTVKVTNHSNVDVKATFTYAPESGNTLTGAFTYDNSKTADSTGAVSLAKGVEGQVNAADYVTATLKLSGTPSDTMTDFTKVGTITVKITK
;
A
#
# COMPACT_ATOMS: atom_id res chain seq x y z
N MET A 1 0.75 40.48 14.18
CA MET A 1 -0.02 39.21 14.18
C MET A 1 1.01 38.09 14.02
N LYS A 2 1.50 37.45 15.10
CA LYS A 2 1.03 36.15 15.65
C LYS A 2 1.08 35.07 14.53
N LYS A 3 1.88 34.00 14.53
CA LYS A 3 2.50 33.15 15.59
C LYS A 3 3.67 32.33 14.97
N LEU A 4 4.82 32.19 15.66
CA LEU A 4 5.35 30.97 16.34
C LEU A 4 5.58 29.76 15.39
N PHE A 5 6.73 29.10 15.27
CA PHE A 5 7.63 28.60 16.32
C PHE A 5 9.06 28.37 15.81
N THR A 6 10.03 28.93 16.53
CA THR A 6 11.43 28.47 16.59
C THR A 6 11.46 27.18 17.42
N ILE A 7 11.85 26.06 16.83
CA ILE A 7 12.13 24.79 17.54
C ILE A 7 13.64 24.74 17.76
N LEU A 8 14.10 25.21 18.91
CA LEU A 8 14.44 24.44 20.11
C LEU A 8 15.76 23.65 19.96
N LEU A 9 16.83 24.39 20.24
CA LEU A 9 18.11 23.92 20.76
C LEU A 9 17.86 23.07 22.03
N ALA A 10 17.97 21.73 21.94
CA ALA A 10 18.19 20.84 23.11
C ALA A 10 18.35 19.36 22.67
N VAL A 11 19.49 18.99 22.10
CA VAL A 11 19.93 17.57 22.05
C VAL A 11 21.27 17.46 22.80
N ALA A 12 21.25 17.78 24.08
CA ALA A 12 22.42 17.74 24.95
C ALA A 12 22.11 17.20 26.36
N MET A 13 21.18 16.24 26.48
CA MET A 13 20.81 15.64 27.77
C MET A 13 20.81 14.10 27.75
N LEU A 14 21.85 13.49 27.19
CA LEU A 14 22.11 12.05 27.35
C LEU A 14 23.56 11.80 27.75
N ALA A 15 23.96 12.33 28.91
CA ALA A 15 25.10 11.81 29.68
C ALA A 15 25.18 12.43 31.09
N SER A 16 24.07 12.60 31.80
CA SER A 16 24.17 12.70 33.27
C SER A 16 24.39 11.28 33.81
N MET A 17 25.56 10.71 33.55
CA MET A 17 26.01 9.53 34.27
C MET A 17 26.28 9.99 35.70
N SER A 18 25.31 9.75 36.59
CA SER A 18 25.53 9.76 38.02
C SER A 18 26.62 8.73 38.34
N VAL A 19 27.87 9.19 38.39
CA VAL A 19 28.99 8.42 38.94
C VAL A 19 28.71 8.26 40.43
N THR A 20 28.20 7.09 40.83
CA THR A 20 28.25 6.67 42.23
C THR A 20 29.71 6.38 42.54
N ALA A 21 30.41 7.35 43.12
CA ALA A 21 31.72 7.13 43.72
C ALA A 21 31.53 6.22 44.94
N PHE A 22 31.75 4.92 44.77
CA PHE A 22 31.94 4.04 45.93
C PHE A 22 33.29 4.40 46.53
N ALA A 23 33.27 5.06 47.69
CA ALA A 23 34.43 5.13 48.55
C ALA A 23 34.83 3.68 48.88
N ALA A 24 36.00 3.25 48.42
CA ALA A 24 36.61 2.05 48.91
C ALA A 24 37.02 2.32 50.36
N ASP A 25 36.17 1.93 51.31
CA ASP A 25 36.59 1.82 52.70
C ASP A 25 37.80 0.88 52.75
N ASN A 26 38.83 1.26 53.52
CA ASN A 26 40.06 0.48 53.72
C ASN A 26 39.73 -0.82 54.45
N ASP A 27 39.30 -1.82 53.71
CA ASP A 27 38.63 -2.99 54.26
C ASP A 27 39.62 -4.16 54.41
N THR A 28 40.37 -4.16 55.52
CA THR A 28 41.38 -5.20 55.78
C THR A 28 40.75 -6.41 56.45
N VAL A 29 40.91 -7.61 55.87
CA VAL A 29 40.56 -8.88 56.53
C VAL A 29 41.73 -9.31 57.42
N THR A 30 41.53 -9.36 58.73
CA THR A 30 42.60 -9.61 59.73
C THR A 30 42.52 -10.97 60.43
N THR A 31 41.63 -11.86 59.97
CA THR A 31 41.38 -13.17 60.60
C THR A 31 41.40 -14.30 59.57
N ASP A 32 41.83 -15.49 60.00
CA ASP A 32 41.82 -16.70 59.19
C ASP A 32 40.35 -17.09 58.90
N SER A 33 40.01 -17.32 57.63
CA SER A 33 38.63 -17.50 57.11
C SER A 33 37.69 -16.26 57.06
N GLY A 34 38.19 -15.03 57.18
CA GLY A 34 37.35 -13.84 56.98
C GLY A 34 36.95 -13.60 55.51
N SER A 35 35.73 -13.13 55.24
CA SER A 35 35.27 -12.76 53.88
C SER A 35 34.71 -11.33 53.85
N LYS A 36 34.67 -10.75 52.65
CA LYS A 36 34.04 -9.45 52.37
C LYS A 36 33.22 -9.56 51.10
N GLU A 37 32.07 -8.92 51.12
CA GLU A 37 31.12 -8.91 50.02
C GLU A 37 30.95 -7.48 49.54
N ILE A 38 30.99 -7.29 48.23
CA ILE A 38 30.61 -6.03 47.59
C ILE A 38 29.46 -6.32 46.63
N SER A 39 28.49 -5.42 46.60
CA SER A 39 27.36 -5.55 45.67
C SER A 39 27.83 -5.31 44.23
N VAL A 40 27.57 -6.27 43.36
CA VAL A 40 27.77 -6.13 41.91
C VAL A 40 26.50 -5.58 41.30
N ASN A 41 26.57 -4.37 40.76
CA ASN A 41 25.44 -3.71 40.12
C ASN A 41 25.63 -3.71 38.59
N ALA A 42 24.60 -4.13 37.85
CA ALA A 42 24.57 -4.06 36.40
C ALA A 42 23.40 -3.18 35.93
N LYS A 43 23.60 -2.46 34.82
CA LYS A 43 22.57 -1.66 34.17
C LYS A 43 22.43 -2.11 32.72
N TYR A 44 21.23 -2.52 32.33
CA TYR A 44 20.89 -2.71 30.92
C TYR A 44 20.48 -1.36 30.31
N VAL A 45 21.07 -1.04 29.16
CA VAL A 45 20.67 0.11 28.34
C VAL A 45 20.38 -0.44 26.95
N ASP A 46 19.13 -0.33 26.54
CA ASP A 46 18.74 -0.64 25.17
C ASP A 46 18.98 0.58 24.28
N GLY A 47 19.77 0.40 23.23
CA GLY A 47 20.06 1.40 22.21
C GLY A 47 19.53 1.02 20.83
N VAL A 48 18.72 -0.03 20.73
CA VAL A 48 18.21 -0.54 19.46
C VAL A 48 17.13 0.40 18.92
N SER A 49 17.26 0.78 17.65
CA SER A 49 16.23 1.50 16.90
C SER A 49 15.51 0.54 15.94
N THR A 50 14.21 0.76 15.74
CA THR A 50 13.41 0.01 14.76
C THR A 50 13.19 0.88 13.53
N PRO A 51 13.97 0.68 12.45
CA PRO A 51 13.77 1.43 11.21
C PRO A 51 12.44 1.04 10.57
N GLU A 52 11.89 1.95 9.79
CA GLU A 52 10.71 1.67 8.98
C GLU A 52 11.09 0.87 7.73
N VAL A 53 10.26 -0.10 7.39
CA VAL A 53 10.42 -0.99 6.25
C VAL A 53 9.09 -0.99 5.50
N ILE A 54 9.16 -0.63 4.21
CA ILE A 54 8.02 -0.68 3.31
C ILE A 54 8.13 -1.97 2.49
N SER A 55 7.10 -2.81 2.58
CA SER A 55 6.95 -4.04 1.81
C SER A 55 5.47 -4.26 1.50
N ALA A 56 5.13 -4.43 0.23
CA ALA A 56 3.77 -4.67 -0.20
C ALA A 56 3.75 -5.66 -1.36
N ASP A 57 2.82 -6.61 -1.30
CA ASP A 57 2.58 -7.57 -2.37
C ASP A 57 1.49 -7.04 -3.29
N ILE A 58 1.70 -7.17 -4.60
CA ILE A 58 0.74 -6.75 -5.63
C ILE A 58 0.41 -7.97 -6.50
N GLU A 59 -0.83 -8.42 -6.42
CA GLU A 59 -1.35 -9.55 -7.19
C GLU A 59 -2.28 -9.03 -8.30
N TRP A 60 -2.07 -9.51 -9.53
CA TRP A 60 -2.82 -9.11 -10.70
C TRP A 60 -3.74 -10.23 -11.18
N GLY A 61 -5.00 -9.92 -11.46
CA GLY A 61 -5.83 -10.76 -12.32
C GLY A 61 -5.43 -10.66 -13.80
N ALA A 62 -6.15 -11.37 -14.68
CA ALA A 62 -5.84 -11.43 -16.11
C ALA A 62 -5.96 -10.08 -16.85
N MET A 63 -6.78 -9.14 -16.35
CA MET A 63 -7.03 -7.83 -16.97
C MET A 63 -7.56 -7.92 -18.41
N GLU A 64 -8.37 -8.93 -18.69
CA GLU A 64 -8.99 -9.15 -19.98
C GLU A 64 -10.45 -8.66 -19.96
N PHE A 65 -10.80 -7.85 -20.95
CA PHE A 65 -12.12 -7.24 -21.07
C PHE A 65 -12.67 -7.50 -22.46
N THR A 66 -13.89 -8.05 -22.53
CA THR A 66 -14.58 -8.32 -23.80
C THR A 66 -15.79 -7.41 -23.91
N TYR A 67 -15.83 -6.59 -24.97
CA TYR A 67 -17.00 -5.80 -25.32
C TYR A 67 -17.85 -6.56 -26.34
N SER A 68 -19.09 -6.84 -25.99
CA SER A 68 -20.03 -7.54 -26.87
C SER A 68 -21.10 -6.57 -27.37
N VAL A 69 -21.39 -6.63 -28.67
CA VAL A 69 -22.50 -5.92 -29.29
C VAL A 69 -23.54 -6.95 -29.75
N GLY A 70 -24.78 -6.76 -29.29
CA GLY A 70 -25.97 -7.49 -29.73
C GLY A 70 -26.87 -6.61 -30.61
N GLY A 71 -27.77 -7.25 -31.34
CA GLY A 71 -28.75 -6.59 -32.22
C GLY A 71 -29.02 -7.40 -33.48
N VAL A 72 -29.91 -6.89 -34.35
CA VAL A 72 -30.25 -7.53 -35.62
C VAL A 72 -29.76 -6.66 -36.77
N LYS A 73 -28.92 -7.25 -37.65
CA LYS A 73 -28.51 -6.59 -38.90
C LYS A 73 -29.65 -6.68 -39.92
N VAL A 74 -30.15 -5.53 -40.34
CA VAL A 74 -31.19 -5.40 -41.37
C VAL A 74 -30.57 -4.79 -42.62
N TRP A 75 -30.73 -5.45 -43.76
CA TRP A 75 -30.24 -4.95 -45.05
C TRP A 75 -31.16 -3.85 -45.58
N ASP A 76 -30.61 -2.65 -45.72
CA ASP A 76 -31.23 -1.57 -46.46
C ASP A 76 -30.86 -1.72 -47.95
N ALA A 77 -31.81 -2.21 -48.74
CA ALA A 77 -31.65 -2.40 -50.17
C ALA A 77 -31.53 -1.08 -50.97
N GLN A 78 -32.02 0.04 -50.44
CA GLN A 78 -31.93 1.34 -51.11
C GLN A 78 -30.52 1.89 -51.03
N ASN A 79 -29.89 1.76 -49.86
CA ASN A 79 -28.55 2.28 -49.60
C ASN A 79 -27.44 1.23 -49.73
N HIS A 80 -27.81 -0.03 -50.00
CA HIS A 80 -26.94 -1.22 -50.02
C HIS A 80 -26.03 -1.31 -48.79
N GLN A 81 -26.62 -1.10 -47.61
CA GLN A 81 -25.92 -1.08 -46.33
C GLN A 81 -26.69 -1.87 -45.28
N TYR A 82 -25.98 -2.43 -44.31
CA TYR A 82 -26.61 -3.00 -43.11
C TYR A 82 -26.83 -1.91 -42.07
N THR A 83 -28.01 -1.89 -41.47
CA THR A 83 -28.30 -1.15 -40.23
C THR A 83 -28.44 -2.13 -39.09
N VAL A 84 -28.09 -1.72 -37.86
CA VAL A 84 -28.33 -2.53 -36.65
C VAL A 84 -29.56 -2.00 -35.95
N THR A 85 -30.54 -2.87 -35.75
CA THR A 85 -31.73 -2.61 -34.92
C THR A 85 -31.56 -3.29 -33.57
N ASP A 86 -32.18 -2.73 -32.53
CA ASP A 86 -32.09 -3.22 -31.14
C ASP A 86 -30.64 -3.37 -30.63
N ALA A 87 -29.79 -2.39 -30.96
CA ALA A 87 -28.38 -2.42 -30.59
C ALA A 87 -28.21 -2.40 -29.06
N THR A 88 -27.55 -3.42 -28.53
CA THR A 88 -27.12 -3.50 -27.13
C THR A 88 -25.61 -3.65 -27.05
N GLY A 89 -24.95 -3.01 -26.08
CA GLY A 89 -23.50 -3.12 -25.89
C GLY A 89 -23.16 -3.29 -24.42
N GLY A 90 -22.13 -4.08 -24.11
CA GLY A 90 -21.73 -4.32 -22.73
C GLY A 90 -20.34 -4.92 -22.58
N TRP A 91 -19.72 -4.61 -21.44
CA TRP A 91 -18.45 -5.20 -21.02
C TRP A 91 -18.69 -6.49 -20.23
N SER A 92 -17.78 -7.44 -20.41
CA SER A 92 -17.59 -8.60 -19.55
C SER A 92 -16.10 -8.74 -19.23
N GLU A 93 -15.79 -9.15 -18.01
CA GLU A 93 -14.43 -9.13 -17.49
C GLU A 93 -13.93 -10.52 -17.08
N ASN A 94 -12.65 -10.79 -17.34
CA ASN A 94 -11.91 -11.92 -16.81
C ASN A 94 -10.74 -11.40 -15.95
N GLY A 95 -10.82 -11.59 -14.64
CA GLY A 95 -9.77 -11.20 -13.70
C GLY A 95 -9.43 -9.70 -13.70
N ASN A 96 -10.41 -8.82 -13.57
CA ASN A 96 -10.22 -7.36 -13.54
C ASN A 96 -9.83 -6.78 -12.18
N THR A 97 -9.26 -7.59 -11.29
CA THR A 97 -8.92 -7.20 -9.91
C THR A 97 -7.42 -7.09 -9.70
N VAL A 98 -7.00 -6.08 -8.94
CA VAL A 98 -5.64 -5.92 -8.42
C VAL A 98 -5.72 -5.95 -6.91
N LYS A 99 -4.98 -6.85 -6.26
CA LYS A 99 -4.92 -6.94 -4.80
C LYS A 99 -3.58 -6.42 -4.30
N VAL A 100 -3.64 -5.57 -3.28
CA VAL A 100 -2.45 -5.04 -2.59
C VAL A 100 -2.51 -5.44 -1.12
N THR A 101 -1.47 -6.09 -0.62
CA THR A 101 -1.34 -6.51 0.79
C THR A 101 -0.15 -5.82 1.42
N ASN A 102 -0.34 -5.16 2.57
CA ASN A 102 0.74 -4.43 3.25
C ASN A 102 1.45 -5.30 4.28
N HIS A 103 2.72 -5.60 4.03
CA HIS A 103 3.63 -6.31 4.95
C HIS A 103 4.63 -5.37 5.64
N SER A 104 4.47 -4.06 5.47
CA SER A 104 5.31 -3.03 6.08
C SER A 104 5.15 -2.99 7.60
N ASN A 105 6.16 -2.50 8.33
CA ASN A 105 6.03 -2.18 9.76
C ASN A 105 5.49 -0.76 10.01
N VAL A 106 4.98 -0.12 8.95
CA VAL A 106 4.40 1.22 8.93
C VAL A 106 3.14 1.23 8.07
N ASP A 107 2.20 2.12 8.39
CA ASP A 107 1.00 2.29 7.59
C ASP A 107 1.39 2.82 6.21
N VAL A 108 0.69 2.35 5.17
CA VAL A 108 0.92 2.80 3.80
C VAL A 108 -0.40 3.18 3.14
N LYS A 109 -0.28 3.82 1.98
CA LYS A 109 -1.37 4.16 1.08
C LYS A 109 -1.10 3.56 -0.29
N ALA A 110 -2.12 2.95 -0.88
CA ALA A 110 -2.10 2.45 -2.25
C ALA A 110 -2.98 3.33 -3.14
N THR A 111 -2.43 3.83 -4.25
CA THR A 111 -3.18 4.60 -5.26
C THR A 111 -3.21 3.80 -6.57
N PHE A 112 -4.38 3.70 -7.18
CA PHE A 112 -4.62 2.94 -8.41
C PHE A 112 -5.03 3.90 -9.52
N THR A 113 -4.30 3.89 -10.63
CA THR A 113 -4.61 4.75 -11.78
C THR A 113 -4.68 3.93 -13.05
N TYR A 114 -5.63 4.25 -13.92
CA TYR A 114 -5.72 3.73 -15.27
C TYR A 114 -5.42 4.84 -16.27
N ALA A 115 -4.49 4.59 -17.19
CA ALA A 115 -4.21 5.47 -18.31
C ALA A 115 -4.55 4.74 -19.62
N PRO A 116 -5.46 5.28 -20.46
CA PRO A 116 -5.74 4.68 -21.77
C PRO A 116 -4.52 4.78 -22.69
N GLU A 117 -4.42 3.82 -23.60
CA GLU A 117 -3.41 3.84 -24.66
C GLU A 117 -3.67 5.02 -25.61
N SER A 118 -2.61 5.59 -26.20
CA SER A 118 -2.74 6.75 -27.08
C SER A 118 -3.73 6.48 -28.23
N GLY A 119 -4.64 7.42 -28.46
CA GLY A 119 -5.68 7.30 -29.48
C GLY A 119 -6.91 6.48 -29.06
N ASN A 120 -6.91 5.88 -27.86
CA ASN A 120 -8.09 5.23 -27.29
C ASN A 120 -8.90 6.21 -26.41
N THR A 121 -10.23 6.08 -26.45
CA THR A 121 -11.17 6.89 -25.65
C THR A 121 -11.74 6.14 -24.44
N LEU A 122 -11.33 4.89 -24.23
CA LEU A 122 -11.76 4.11 -23.07
C LEU A 122 -11.33 4.77 -21.77
N THR A 123 -12.22 4.70 -20.77
CA THR A 123 -11.96 5.18 -19.42
C THR A 123 -12.03 4.03 -18.43
N GLY A 124 -11.34 4.17 -17.31
CA GLY A 124 -11.26 3.16 -16.27
C GLY A 124 -11.57 3.75 -14.90
N ALA A 125 -12.43 3.08 -14.14
CA ALA A 125 -12.75 3.45 -12.77
C ALA A 125 -12.52 2.26 -11.82
N PHE A 126 -11.97 2.54 -10.64
CA PHE A 126 -11.75 1.53 -9.62
C PHE A 126 -12.86 1.56 -8.57
N THR A 127 -13.26 0.37 -8.13
CA THR A 127 -14.02 0.15 -6.90
C THR A 127 -13.18 -0.68 -5.95
N TYR A 128 -13.43 -0.57 -4.65
CA TYR A 128 -12.59 -1.19 -3.63
C TYR A 128 -13.44 -2.10 -2.75
N ASP A 129 -12.91 -3.28 -2.45
CA ASP A 129 -13.49 -4.25 -1.51
C ASP A 129 -12.78 -4.19 -0.15
N ASN A 130 -13.05 -5.15 0.74
CA ASN A 130 -12.54 -5.24 2.10
C ASN A 130 -12.92 -4.01 2.96
N SER A 131 -14.12 -3.46 2.71
CA SER A 131 -14.63 -2.24 3.35
C SER A 131 -13.69 -1.04 3.23
N LYS A 132 -12.86 -1.01 2.18
CA LYS A 132 -11.93 0.08 1.90
C LYS A 132 -12.59 1.12 1.01
N THR A 133 -12.18 2.38 1.19
CA THR A 133 -12.55 3.49 0.32
C THR A 133 -11.32 4.34 0.07
N ALA A 134 -11.22 4.93 -1.12
CA ALA A 134 -10.20 5.93 -1.39
C ALA A 134 -10.51 7.24 -0.65
N ASP A 135 -9.46 7.91 -0.18
CA ASP A 135 -9.54 9.28 0.32
C ASP A 135 -9.72 10.28 -0.84
N SER A 136 -9.79 11.59 -0.52
CA SER A 136 -9.97 12.64 -1.54
C SER A 136 -8.80 12.77 -2.54
N THR A 137 -7.68 12.09 -2.29
CA THR A 137 -6.52 12.03 -3.19
C THR A 137 -6.51 10.78 -4.07
N GLY A 138 -7.51 9.89 -3.92
CA GLY A 138 -7.60 8.62 -4.63
C GLY A 138 -6.80 7.49 -3.97
N ALA A 139 -6.31 7.69 -2.75
CA ALA A 139 -5.43 6.75 -2.06
C ALA A 139 -6.21 5.92 -1.03
N VAL A 140 -5.91 4.63 -0.93
CA VAL A 140 -6.51 3.70 0.03
C VAL A 140 -5.51 3.39 1.14
N SER A 141 -5.89 3.59 2.40
CA SER A 141 -5.04 3.28 3.55
C SER A 141 -5.01 1.80 3.90
N LEU A 142 -3.80 1.29 4.13
CA LEU A 142 -3.51 -0.05 4.61
C LEU A 142 -2.69 0.04 5.89
N ALA A 143 -3.18 -0.55 6.96
CA ALA A 143 -2.49 -0.61 8.24
C ALA A 143 -1.20 -1.43 8.12
N LYS A 144 -0.21 -1.10 8.95
CA LYS A 144 1.00 -1.90 9.10
C LYS A 144 0.70 -3.33 9.53
N GLY A 145 1.63 -4.23 9.22
CA GLY A 145 1.63 -5.59 9.74
C GLY A 145 1.71 -5.60 11.27
N VAL A 146 1.01 -6.56 11.87
CA VAL A 146 1.12 -6.85 13.30
C VAL A 146 2.21 -7.89 13.51
N GLU A 147 3.10 -7.64 14.49
CA GLU A 147 4.23 -8.52 14.77
C GLU A 147 3.78 -9.97 15.01
N GLY A 148 4.43 -10.90 14.33
CA GLY A 148 4.11 -12.33 14.39
C GLY A 148 2.83 -12.76 13.65
N GLN A 149 2.08 -11.84 13.03
CA GLN A 149 0.77 -12.13 12.42
C GLN A 149 0.77 -11.89 10.90
N VAL A 150 1.59 -12.64 10.17
CA VAL A 150 1.76 -12.48 8.70
C VAL A 150 0.42 -12.60 7.95
N ASN A 151 -0.45 -13.53 8.35
CA ASN A 151 -1.72 -13.77 7.68
C ASN A 151 -2.82 -12.75 8.01
N ALA A 152 -2.55 -11.82 8.94
CA ALA A 152 -3.46 -10.74 9.32
C ALA A 152 -3.09 -9.40 8.65
N ALA A 153 -2.17 -9.42 7.67
CA ALA A 153 -1.79 -8.23 6.92
C ALA A 153 -3.01 -7.56 6.27
N ASP A 154 -3.09 -6.24 6.42
CA ASP A 154 -4.17 -5.46 5.85
C ASP A 154 -4.04 -5.39 4.32
N TYR A 155 -5.17 -5.43 3.62
CA TYR A 155 -5.18 -5.48 2.16
C TYR A 155 -6.36 -4.72 1.57
N VAL A 156 -6.25 -4.40 0.28
CA VAL A 156 -7.35 -3.91 -0.55
C VAL A 156 -7.36 -4.69 -1.86
N THR A 157 -8.56 -5.03 -2.33
CA THR A 157 -8.78 -5.50 -3.70
C THR A 157 -9.46 -4.39 -4.48
N ALA A 158 -8.80 -3.91 -5.53
CA ALA A 158 -9.32 -2.90 -6.44
C ALA A 158 -9.83 -3.56 -7.72
N THR A 159 -11.10 -3.35 -8.05
CA THR A 159 -11.74 -3.88 -9.27
C THR A 159 -11.84 -2.77 -10.31
N LEU A 160 -11.23 -2.96 -11.48
CA LEU A 160 -11.31 -2.03 -12.60
C LEU A 160 -12.57 -2.29 -13.44
N LYS A 161 -13.34 -1.23 -13.70
CA LYS A 161 -14.41 -1.23 -14.71
C LYS A 161 -14.02 -0.32 -15.86
N LEU A 162 -14.11 -0.84 -17.08
CA LEU A 162 -13.95 -0.03 -18.29
C LEU A 162 -15.28 0.59 -18.71
N SER A 163 -15.19 1.73 -19.39
CA SER A 163 -16.32 2.44 -19.97
C SER A 163 -15.94 3.02 -21.32
N GLY A 164 -16.93 3.15 -22.21
CA GLY A 164 -16.75 3.44 -23.63
C GLY A 164 -16.90 2.20 -24.50
N THR A 165 -16.64 2.37 -25.80
CA THR A 165 -16.75 1.33 -26.84
C THR A 165 -15.40 1.21 -27.56
N PRO A 166 -14.79 0.03 -27.64
CA PRO A 166 -13.56 -0.17 -28.41
C PRO A 166 -13.83 -0.10 -29.92
N SER A 167 -12.76 -0.01 -30.72
CA SER A 167 -12.87 -0.10 -32.18
C SER A 167 -13.41 -1.48 -32.59
N ASP A 168 -14.32 -1.54 -33.55
CA ASP A 168 -14.89 -2.79 -34.07
C ASP A 168 -13.87 -3.66 -34.82
N THR A 169 -12.73 -3.08 -35.19
CA THR A 169 -11.57 -3.77 -35.76
C THR A 169 -10.73 -4.53 -34.72
N MET A 170 -10.92 -4.29 -33.42
CA MET A 170 -10.22 -5.00 -32.35
C MET A 170 -10.86 -6.37 -32.10
N THR A 171 -10.41 -7.39 -32.83
CA THR A 171 -10.94 -8.76 -32.73
C THR A 171 -10.11 -9.67 -31.82
N ASP A 172 -8.84 -9.32 -31.57
CA ASP A 172 -7.95 -9.98 -30.61
C ASP A 172 -7.76 -9.13 -29.34
N PHE A 173 -7.36 -9.78 -28.24
CA PHE A 173 -6.97 -9.06 -27.01
C PHE A 173 -5.80 -8.12 -27.29
N THR A 174 -6.13 -6.83 -27.33
CA THR A 174 -5.20 -5.75 -27.63
C THR A 174 -5.03 -4.88 -26.39
N LYS A 175 -3.80 -4.42 -26.14
CA LYS A 175 -3.55 -3.47 -25.05
C LYS A 175 -4.33 -2.17 -25.29
N VAL A 176 -5.24 -1.84 -24.38
CA VAL A 176 -6.06 -0.61 -24.44
C VAL A 176 -5.69 0.44 -23.40
N GLY A 177 -4.84 0.09 -22.43
CA GLY A 177 -4.38 1.00 -21.40
C GLY A 177 -3.42 0.32 -20.43
N THR A 178 -3.04 1.06 -19.39
CA THR A 178 -2.09 0.62 -18.37
C THR A 178 -2.62 0.95 -16.98
N ILE A 179 -2.57 -0.01 -16.06
CA ILE A 179 -2.83 0.22 -14.64
C ILE A 179 -1.50 0.49 -13.94
N THR A 180 -1.49 1.47 -13.04
CA THR A 180 -0.35 1.74 -12.15
C THR A 180 -0.81 1.68 -10.71
N VAL A 181 -0.06 0.95 -9.87
CA VAL A 181 -0.22 0.93 -8.42
C VAL A 181 0.95 1.67 -7.80
N LYS A 182 0.66 2.71 -7.02
CA LYS A 182 1.67 3.49 -6.29
C LYS A 182 1.50 3.28 -4.79
N ILE A 183 2.59 2.88 -4.12
CA ILE A 183 2.65 2.75 -2.66
C ILE A 183 3.39 3.95 -2.09
N THR A 184 2.81 4.60 -1.09
CA THR A 184 3.42 5.71 -0.33
C THR A 184 3.18 5.50 1.16
N LYS A 185 4.10 5.98 1.99
CA LYS A 185 3.88 6.10 3.43
C LYS A 185 3.21 7.45 3.75
#